data_AF-A0A145VR51-F1
#
_entry.id   AF-A0A145VR51-F1
#
_cell.length_a   1.000
_cell.length_b   1.000
_cell.length_c   1.000
_cell.angle_alpha   90.00
_cell.angle_beta   90.00
_cell.angle_gamma   90.00
#
_symmetry.space_group_name_H-M   'P 1'
#
loop_
_entity.id
_entity.type
_entity.pdbx_description
1 polymer ?
#
loop_
_entity_poly.entity_id
_entity_poly.type
_entity_poly.pdbx_seq_one_letter_code
_entity_poly.pdbx_strand_id
1 'polypeptide(L)' 'MSEHRNKTTRLTVNLDDGDYAALTAIAEKSDVSLSWVIRQAIHRFVQEHGAHPELPLRLAGSFGKEGQDT' A
#
# COMPACT_ATOMS: atom_id res chain seq x y z
N MET A 1 0.19 -1.96 -33.88
CA MET A 1 0.94 -2.41 -32.68
C MET A 1 0.67 -1.40 -31.60
N SER A 2 -0.24 -1.69 -30.66
CA SER A 2 -0.61 -0.74 -29.62
C SER A 2 0.46 -0.77 -28.53
N GLU A 3 1.26 0.29 -28.46
CA GLU A 3 2.20 0.54 -27.39
C GLU A 3 1.41 0.61 -26.08
N HIS A 4 1.45 -0.45 -25.28
CA HIS A 4 0.95 -0.41 -23.91
C HIS A 4 1.93 0.47 -23.12
N ARG A 5 1.72 1.79 -23.17
CA ARG A 5 2.38 2.74 -22.29
C ARG A 5 2.11 2.25 -20.87
N ASN A 6 3.11 1.67 -20.22
CA ASN A 6 3.05 1.28 -18.82
C ASN A 6 2.74 2.55 -18.02
N LYS A 7 1.45 2.78 -17.73
CA LYS A 7 0.99 3.95 -16.98
C LYS A 7 1.45 3.76 -15.54
N THR A 8 2.58 4.38 -15.20
CA THR A 8 3.03 4.49 -13.81
C THR A 8 2.19 5.54 -13.11
N THR A 9 1.34 5.11 -12.17
CA THR A 9 0.60 6.00 -11.28
C THR A 9 1.43 6.27 -10.02
N ARG A 10 1.57 7.55 -9.64
CA ARG A 10 2.22 7.94 -8.38
C ARG A 10 1.27 7.71 -7.22
N LEU A 11 1.74 7.01 -6.19
CA LEU A 11 1.04 6.81 -4.93
C LEU A 11 1.85 7.48 -3.82
N THR A 12 1.19 8.25 -2.95
CA THR A 12 1.78 8.83 -1.73
C THR A 12 1.04 8.24 -0.54
N VAL A 13 1.79 7.70 0.41
CA VAL A 13 1.26 7.16 1.67
C VAL A 13 2.12 7.67 2.82
N ASN A 14 1.52 7.82 4.00
CA ASN A 14 2.25 8.07 5.23
C ASN A 14 2.53 6.72 5.90
N LEU A 15 3.73 6.55 6.41
CA LEU A 15 4.16 5.40 7.18
C LEU A 15 4.59 5.89 8.56
N ASP A 16 4.38 5.07 9.58
CA ASP A 16 5.02 5.32 10.87
C ASP A 16 6.55 5.15 10.76
N ASP A 17 7.29 5.78 11.66
CA ASP A 17 8.74 5.73 11.69
C ASP A 17 9.27 4.29 11.79
N GLY A 18 8.59 3.43 12.57
CA GLY A 18 8.96 2.02 12.71
C GLY A 18 8.85 1.23 11.40
N ASP A 19 7.74 1.41 10.67
CA ASP A 19 7.51 0.76 9.38
C ASP A 19 8.50 1.27 8.32
N TYR A 20 8.76 2.59 8.31
CA TYR A 20 9.73 3.19 7.41
C TYR A 20 11.14 2.65 7.65
N ALA A 21 11.57 2.56 8.91
CA ALA A 21 12.88 2.03 9.29
C ALA A 21 13.01 0.54 8.92
N ALA A 22 11.97 -0.27 9.17
CA ALA A 22 11.97 -1.68 8.81
C ALA A 22 12.09 -1.90 7.29
N LEU A 23 11.32 -1.16 6.50
CA LEU A 23 11.38 -1.24 5.04
C LEU A 23 12.73 -0.75 4.49
N THR A 24 13.32 0.28 5.10
CA THR A 24 14.64 0.79 4.74
C THR A 24 15.73 -0.26 5.00
N ALA A 25 15.71 -0.91 6.16
CA ALA A 25 16.67 -1.96 6.47
C ALA A 25 16.58 -3.17 5.51
N ILE A 26 15.37 -3.51 5.04
CA ILE A 26 15.17 -4.56 4.02
C ILE A 26 15.77 -4.14 2.69
N ALA A 27 15.54 -2.87 2.30
CA ALA A 27 16.05 -2.30 1.07
C ALA A 27 17.59 -2.31 1.05
N GLU A 28 18.22 -1.88 2.14
CA GLU A 28 19.68 -1.87 2.29
C GLU A 28 20.27 -3.29 2.27
N LYS A 29 19.68 -4.24 3.01
CA LYS A 29 20.15 -5.64 3.03
C LYS A 29 20.08 -6.33 1.67
N SER A 30 19.16 -5.90 0.82
CA SER A 30 18.89 -6.53 -0.47
C SER A 30 19.45 -5.73 -1.66
N ASP A 31 20.14 -4.61 -1.42
CA ASP A 31 20.67 -3.68 -2.43
C ASP A 31 19.60 -3.20 -3.44
N VAL A 32 18.42 -2.85 -2.93
CA VAL A 32 17.30 -2.38 -3.75
C VAL A 32 16.74 -1.07 -3.23
N SER A 33 16.01 -0.34 -4.09
CA SER A 33 15.33 0.88 -3.65
C SER A 33 14.14 0.58 -2.72
N LEU A 34 13.88 1.48 -1.76
CA LEU A 34 12.69 1.41 -0.89
C LEU A 34 11.39 1.28 -1.70
N SER A 35 11.26 2.03 -2.80
CA SER A 35 10.10 1.96 -3.69
C SER A 35 9.96 0.61 -4.40
N TRP A 36 11.05 -0.16 -4.57
CA TRP A 36 10.98 -1.52 -5.09
C TRP A 36 10.43 -2.48 -4.03
N VAL A 37 10.89 -2.36 -2.78
CA VAL A 37 10.38 -3.17 -1.65
C VAL A 37 8.88 -2.95 -1.46
N ILE A 38 8.44 -1.69 -1.44
CA ILE A 38 7.01 -1.33 -1.32
C ILE A 38 6.20 -1.93 -2.48
N ARG A 39 6.70 -1.83 -3.72
CA ARG A 39 6.04 -2.43 -4.88
C ARG A 39 5.92 -3.94 -4.75
N GLN A 40 6.96 -4.62 -4.29
CA GLN A 40 6.92 -6.07 -4.12
C GLN A 40 5.93 -6.49 -3.03
N ALA A 41 5.88 -5.76 -1.91
CA ALA A 41 4.90 -5.98 -0.85
C ALA A 41 3.46 -5.83 -1.37
N ILE A 42 3.18 -4.78 -2.15
CA ILE A 42 1.88 -4.57 -2.80
C ILE A 42 1.56 -5.70 -3.78
N HIS A 43 2.50 -6.07 -4.64
CA HIS A 43 2.31 -7.16 -5.61
C HIS A 43 1.97 -8.48 -4.91
N ARG A 44 2.69 -8.79 -3.82
CA ARG A 44 2.46 -9.99 -3.03
C ARG A 44 1.08 -9.96 -2.37
N PHE A 45 0.72 -8.85 -1.74
CA PHE A 45 -0.62 -8.67 -1.15
C PHE A 45 -1.75 -8.86 -2.18
N VAL A 46 -1.60 -8.29 -3.38
CA VAL A 46 -2.58 -8.45 -4.47
C VAL A 46 -2.61 -9.88 -4.98
N GLN A 47 -1.49 -10.60 -5.06
CA GLN A 47 -1.49 -12.00 -5.44
C GLN A 47 -2.14 -12.90 -4.39
N GLU A 48 -1.83 -12.67 -3.11
CA GLU A 48 -2.35 -13.45 -1.98
C GLU A 48 -3.86 -13.25 -1.79
N HIS A 49 -4.39 -12.04 -2.08
CA HIS A 49 -5.79 -11.71 -1.80
C HIS A 49 -6.63 -11.38 -3.04
N GLY A 50 -6.06 -11.26 -4.23
CA GLY A 50 -6.78 -10.85 -5.44
C GLY A 50 -7.84 -11.85 -5.91
N ALA A 51 -7.73 -13.12 -5.49
CA ALA A 51 -8.75 -14.15 -5.73
C ALA A 51 -9.86 -14.16 -4.66
N HIS A 52 -9.71 -13.42 -3.57
CA HIS A 52 -10.63 -13.38 -2.43
C HIS A 52 -11.34 -12.02 -2.38
N PRO A 53 -12.58 -11.90 -2.91
CA PRO A 53 -13.31 -10.63 -2.94
C PRO A 53 -13.72 -10.10 -1.56
N GLU A 54 -13.67 -10.96 -0.54
CA GLU A 54 -14.04 -10.68 0.84
C GLU A 54 -12.84 -10.31 1.73
N LEU A 55 -11.89 -9.55 1.20
CA LEU A 55 -10.91 -8.89 2.05
C LEU A 55 -11.66 -8.16 3.18
N PRO A 56 -11.25 -8.29 4.46
CA PRO A 56 -11.79 -7.50 5.56
C PRO A 56 -11.27 -6.05 5.49
N LEU A 57 -11.26 -5.46 4.30
CA LEU A 57 -11.25 -4.02 4.09
C LEU A 57 -12.64 -3.46 4.40
N ARG A 58 -13.22 -3.85 5.54
CA ARG A 58 -14.16 -2.95 6.21
C ARG A 58 -13.30 -1.82 6.70
N LEU A 59 -13.08 -0.84 5.83
CA LEU A 59 -12.73 0.51 6.24
C LEU A 59 -13.68 0.79 7.39
N ALA A 60 -13.19 0.83 8.62
CA ALA A 60 -14.01 1.15 9.76
C ALA A 60 -14.61 2.53 9.44
N GLY A 61 -15.86 2.52 9.00
CA GLY A 61 -16.64 3.71 8.72
C GLY A 61 -16.93 4.37 10.05
N SER A 62 -15.91 5.05 10.58
CA SER A 62 -15.97 5.92 11.75
C SER A 62 -15.12 7.16 11.49
N PHE A 63 -15.19 7.70 10.27
CA PHE A 63 -14.93 9.12 10.05
C PHE A 63 -16.28 9.78 9.76
N GLY A 64 -16.82 10.48 10.77
CA GLY A 64 -17.83 11.52 10.59
C GLY A 64 -19.30 11.10 10.75
N LYS A 65 -19.76 11.03 12.00
CA LYS A 65 -20.96 11.78 12.40
C LYS A 65 -20.69 12.44 13.76
N GLU A 66 -19.91 13.52 13.69
CA GLU A 66 -20.01 14.60 14.66
C GLU A 66 -21.30 15.37 14.32
N GLY A 67 -22.12 15.62 15.34
CA GLY A 67 -23.45 16.20 15.20
C GLY A 67 -24.41 15.67 16.27
N GLN A 68 -24.00 15.67 17.54
CA GLN A 68 -24.94 15.64 18.66
C GLN A 68 -25.25 17.10 19.00
N ASP A 69 -26.17 17.67 18.24
CA ASP A 69 -26.96 18.83 18.63
C ASP A 69 -28.31 18.30 19.12
N THR A 70 -28.53 18.39 20.44
CA THR A 70 -29.77 18.72 21.15
C THR A 70 -29.57 18.37 22.62
#